data_AF-A0A2H0ECE8-F1
#
_entry.id   AF-A0A2H0ECE8-F1
#
_cell.length_a   1.000
_cell.length_b   1.000
_cell.length_c   1.000
_cell.angle_alpha   90.00
_cell.angle_beta   90.00
_cell.angle_gamma   90.00
#
_symmetry.space_group_name_H-M   'P 1'
#
loop_
_entity.id
_entity.type
_entity.pdbx_description
1 polymer ?
#
loop_
_entity_poly.entity_id
_entity_poly.type
_entity_poly.pdbx_seq_one_letter_code
_entity_poly.pdbx_strand_id
1 'polypeptide(L)'
;VINSYFWNKHWTFGVSDSANIKEFSQFMAVSLVGFAINVGAASLLVNFIGSPESISPERWANIGALSATIISLVWNFVGYKFIVFKR
;
A
#
# COMPACT_ATOMS: atom_id res chain seq x y z
N VAL A 1 5.88 -2.45 9.10
CA VAL A 1 4.58 -3.07 9.45
C VAL A 1 4.17 -2.79 10.90
N ILE A 2 4.97 -3.12 11.92
CA ILE A 2 4.59 -2.95 13.35
C ILE A 2 4.22 -1.50 13.72
N ASN A 3 5.07 -0.50 13.43
CA ASN A 3 4.75 0.90 13.69
C ASN A 3 3.44 1.33 13.00
N SER A 4 3.30 0.99 11.71
CA SER A 4 2.10 1.32 10.92
C SER A 4 0.83 0.66 11.49
N TYR A 5 0.93 -0.58 11.98
CA TYR A 5 -0.19 -1.29 12.59
C TYR A 5 -0.77 -0.52 13.79
N PHE A 6 0.08 -0.08 14.73
CA PHE A 6 -0.38 0.65 15.91
C PHE A 6 -1.01 2.01 15.57
N TRP A 7 -0.41 2.76 14.64
CA TRP A 7 -0.98 4.03 14.17
C TRP A 7 -2.31 3.84 13.44
N ASN A 8 -2.40 2.85 12.55
CA ASN A 8 -3.66 2.56 11.88
C ASN A 8 -4.73 2.14 12.88
N LYS A 9 -4.41 1.22 13.79
CA LYS A 9 -5.35 0.71 14.80
C LYS A 9 -5.87 1.83 15.69
N HIS A 10 -4.98 2.52 16.41
CA HIS A 10 -5.38 3.42 17.50
C HIS A 10 -5.70 4.84 17.06
N TRP A 11 -5.10 5.32 15.96
CA TRP A 11 -5.32 6.69 15.48
C TRP A 11 -6.21 6.73 14.23
N THR A 12 -5.83 6.05 13.14
CA THR A 12 -6.59 6.12 11.88
C THR A 12 -7.99 5.53 11.98
N PHE A 13 -8.14 4.38 12.63
CA PHE A 13 -9.42 3.67 12.74
C PHE A 13 -10.03 3.71 14.16
N GLY A 14 -9.28 4.20 15.15
CA GLY A 14 -9.76 4.44 16.52
C GLY A 14 -10.26 3.17 17.21
N VAL A 15 -9.62 2.03 16.97
CA VAL A 15 -9.93 0.76 17.62
C VAL A 15 -9.19 0.70 18.96
N SER A 16 -9.94 0.54 20.05
CA SER A 16 -9.45 0.65 21.44
C SER A 16 -9.27 -0.68 22.16
N ASP A 17 -9.51 -1.81 21.50
CA ASP A 17 -9.28 -3.13 22.10
C ASP A 17 -7.79 -3.52 22.05
N SER A 18 -7.46 -4.59 22.77
CA SER A 18 -6.10 -5.11 22.80
C SER A 18 -5.65 -5.59 21.42
N ALA A 19 -4.35 -5.56 21.16
CA ALA A 19 -3.82 -6.06 19.89
C ALA A 19 -4.16 -7.55 19.73
N ASN A 20 -4.81 -7.91 18.62
CA ASN A 20 -5.17 -9.27 18.31
C ASN A 20 -4.23 -9.86 17.25
N ILE A 21 -3.75 -11.08 17.46
CA ILE A 21 -2.87 -11.77 16.48
C ILE A 21 -3.55 -11.96 15.12
N LYS A 22 -4.88 -12.13 15.09
CA LYS A 22 -5.67 -12.22 13.86
C LYS A 22 -5.63 -10.90 13.08
N GLU A 23 -5.86 -9.77 13.75
CA GLU A 23 -5.79 -8.45 13.12
C GLU A 23 -4.39 -8.17 12.57
N PHE A 24 -3.35 -8.46 13.36
CA PHE A 24 -1.97 -8.28 12.91
C PHE A 24 -1.65 -9.16 11.69
N SER A 25 -2.13 -10.40 11.68
CA SER A 25 -1.93 -11.32 10.55
C SER A 25 -2.67 -10.85 9.29
N GLN A 26 -3.91 -10.38 9.43
CA GLN A 26 -4.67 -9.78 8.33
C GLN A 26 -4.02 -8.48 7.84
N PHE A 27 -3.53 -7.64 8.74
CA PHE A 27 -2.79 -6.43 8.40
C PHE A 27 -1.54 -6.74 7.60
N MET A 28 -0.76 -7.74 8.03
CA MET A 28 0.42 -8.22 7.31
C MET A 28 0.04 -8.73 5.92
N ALA A 29 -1.01 -9.54 5.79
CA ALA A 29 -1.47 -10.04 4.50
C ALA A 29 -1.89 -8.89 3.56
N VAL A 30 -2.70 -7.94 4.04
CA VAL A 30 -3.10 -6.75 3.26
C VAL A 30 -1.89 -5.93 2.86
N SER A 31 -0.93 -5.70 3.78
CA SER A 31 0.33 -4.99 3.51
C SER A 31 1.16 -5.68 2.43
N LEU A 32 1.27 -7.02 2.46
CA LEU A 32 2.03 -7.79 1.47
C LEU A 32 1.38 -7.70 0.07
N VAL A 33 0.05 -7.78 0.00
CA VAL A 33 -0.67 -7.55 -1.27
C VAL A 33 -0.47 -6.12 -1.75
N GLY A 34 -0.55 -5.13 -0.84
CA GLY A 34 -0.27 -3.72 -1.18
C GLY A 34 1.14 -3.49 -1.69
N PHE A 35 2.13 -4.17 -1.10
CA PHE A 35 3.51 -4.16 -1.58
C PHE A 35 3.63 -4.78 -2.98
N ALA A 36 3.00 -5.92 -3.22
CA ALA A 36 2.99 -6.56 -4.54
C ALA A 36 2.30 -5.66 -5.59
N ILE A 37 1.19 -5.00 -5.23
CA ILE A 37 0.52 -4.01 -6.08
C ILE A 37 1.46 -2.84 -6.41
N ASN A 38 2.18 -2.32 -5.41
CA ASN A 38 3.12 -1.22 -5.61
C ASN A 38 4.23 -1.62 -6.61
N VAL A 39 4.95 -2.71 -6.32
CA VAL A 39 6.05 -3.17 -7.17
C VAL A 39 5.54 -3.56 -8.57
N GLY A 40 4.39 -4.22 -8.65
CA GLY A 40 3.76 -4.62 -9.91
C GLY A 40 3.34 -3.44 -10.77
N ALA A 41 2.67 -2.44 -10.19
CA ALA A 41 2.25 -1.24 -10.91
C ALA A 41 3.45 -0.39 -11.37
N ALA A 42 4.46 -0.23 -10.52
CA ALA A 42 5.69 0.48 -10.89
C ALA A 42 6.43 -0.25 -12.02
N SER A 43 6.56 -1.57 -11.92
CA SER A 43 7.19 -2.39 -12.97
C SER A 43 6.41 -2.34 -14.28
N LEU A 44 5.08 -2.37 -14.24
CA LEU A 44 4.23 -2.24 -15.42
C LEU A 44 4.47 -0.90 -16.14
N LEU A 45 4.46 0.21 -15.39
CA LEU A 45 4.65 1.54 -15.96
C LEU A 45 6.07 1.75 -16.48
N VAL A 46 7.09 1.37 -15.71
CA VAL A 46 8.48 1.70 -16.02
C VAL A 46 9.09 0.70 -17.01
N ASN A 47 8.85 -0.60 -16.84
CA ASN A 47 9.55 -1.64 -17.59
C ASN A 47 8.74 -2.17 -18.79
N PHE A 48 7.40 -2.21 -18.70
CA PHE A 48 6.57 -2.73 -19.79
C PHE A 48 6.02 -1.65 -20.70
N ILE A 49 5.51 -0.55 -20.14
CA ILE A 49 5.04 0.59 -20.94
C ILE A 49 6.23 1.43 -21.45
N GLY A 50 7.25 1.62 -20.60
CA GLY A 50 8.46 2.37 -20.96
C GLY A 50 8.24 3.88 -20.97
N SER A 51 9.34 4.63 -20.97
CA SER A 51 9.29 6.09 -20.97
C SER A 51 8.94 6.62 -22.37
N PRO A 52 7.98 7.54 -22.50
CA PRO A 52 7.78 8.29 -23.74
C PRO A 52 9.03 9.07 -24.13
N GLU A 53 9.28 9.28 -25.43
CA GLU A 53 10.45 10.01 -25.93
C GLU A 53 10.59 11.44 -25.38
N SER A 54 9.46 12.07 -25.04
CA SER A 54 9.41 13.43 -24.48
C SER A 54 9.76 13.51 -22.98
N ILE A 55 9.90 12.38 -22.29
CA ILE A 55 10.13 12.31 -20.85
C ILE A 55 11.43 11.54 -20.61
N SER A 56 12.31 12.08 -19.75
CA SER A 56 13.53 11.35 -19.40
C SER A 56 13.18 10.10 -18.56
N PRO A 57 13.96 9.01 -18.69
CA PRO A 57 13.71 7.78 -17.95
C PRO A 57 13.59 7.97 -16.43
N GLU A 58 14.37 8.89 -15.86
CA GLU A 58 14.36 9.18 -14.42
C GLU A 58 13.04 9.84 -13.99
N ARG A 59 12.53 10.78 -14.81
CA ARG A 59 11.24 11.42 -14.54
C ARG A 59 10.09 10.42 -14.68
N TRP A 60 10.15 9.55 -15.68
CA TRP A 60 9.17 8.49 -15.86
C TRP A 60 9.17 7.49 -14.71
N ALA A 61 10.35 7.10 -14.22
CA ALA A 61 10.48 6.24 -13.05
C ALA A 61 9.83 6.85 -11.79
N ASN A 62 10.01 8.16 -11.57
CA ASN A 62 9.36 8.86 -10.46
C ASN A 62 7.84 8.91 -10.61
N ILE A 63 7.32 9.14 -11.82
CA ILE A 63 5.87 9.11 -12.11
C ILE A 63 5.32 7.71 -11.84
N GLY A 64 6.01 6.67 -12.30
CA GLY A 64 5.65 5.28 -12.05
C GLY A 64 5.61 4.95 -10.57
N ALA A 65 6.66 5.31 -9.83
CA ALA A 65 6.75 5.10 -8.38
C ALA A 65 5.66 5.84 -7.61
N LEU A 66 5.37 7.10 -7.96
CA LEU A 66 4.31 7.89 -7.34
C LEU A 66 2.93 7.26 -7.59
N SER A 67 2.65 6.92 -8.84
CA SER A 67 1.38 6.31 -9.24
C SER A 67 1.15 4.98 -8.52
N ALA A 68 2.16 4.12 -8.50
CA ALA A 68 2.14 2.85 -7.77
C ALA A 68 1.94 3.03 -6.27
N THR A 69 2.59 4.05 -5.69
CA THR A 69 2.43 4.40 -4.27
C THR A 69 1.00 4.80 -3.96
N ILE A 70 0.39 5.69 -4.74
CA ILE A 70 -1.01 6.11 -4.56
C ILE A 70 -1.95 4.90 -4.64
N ILE A 71 -1.79 4.04 -5.66
CA ILE A 71 -2.62 2.84 -5.82
C ILE A 71 -2.47 1.91 -4.59
N SER A 72 -1.23 1.65 -4.16
CA SER A 72 -0.96 0.80 -3.00
C SER A 72 -1.48 1.39 -1.68
N LEU A 73 -1.48 2.72 -1.55
CA LEU A 73 -2.05 3.41 -0.39
C LEU A 73 -3.56 3.25 -0.34
N VAL A 74 -4.25 3.39 -1.47
CA VAL A 74 -5.69 3.15 -1.56
C VAL A 74 -6.02 1.71 -1.19
N TRP A 75 -5.29 0.73 -1.73
CA TRP A 75 -5.45 -0.67 -1.35
C TRP A 75 -5.27 -0.90 0.14
N ASN A 76 -4.16 -0.40 0.71
CA ASN A 76 -3.87 -0.54 2.14
C ASN A 76 -4.99 0.07 2.98
N PHE A 77 -5.44 1.29 2.69
CA PHE A 77 -6.51 1.94 3.43
C PHE A 77 -7.82 1.15 3.39
N VAL A 78 -8.25 0.74 2.18
CA VAL A 78 -9.48 -0.04 1.98
C VAL A 78 -9.38 -1.39 2.68
N GLY A 79 -8.26 -2.11 2.50
CA GLY A 79 -8.04 -3.40 3.13
C GLY A 79 -7.99 -3.30 4.66
N TYR A 80 -7.30 -2.31 5.22
CA TYR A 80 -7.28 -2.11 6.67
C TYR A 80 -8.67 -1.77 7.21
N LYS A 81 -9.41 -0.87 6.54
CA LYS A 81 -10.75 -0.46 6.96
C LYS A 81 -11.77 -1.59 6.91
N PHE A 82 -11.80 -2.33 5.81
CA PHE A 82 -12.88 -3.29 5.53
C PHE A 82 -12.49 -4.75 5.79
N ILE A 83 -11.23 -5.09 6.03
CA ILE A 83 -10.78 -6.46 6.30
C ILE A 83 -10.24 -6.60 7.72
N VAL A 84 -9.33 -5.70 8.11
CA VAL A 84 -8.58 -5.80 9.38
C VAL A 84 -9.37 -5.22 10.54
N PHE A 85 -9.66 -3.93 10.49
CA PHE A 85 -10.32 -3.17 11.55
C PHE A 85 -11.82 -3.06 11.30
N LYS A 86 -12.44 -4.21 10.98
CA LYS A 86 -13.89 -4.31 10.91
C LYS A 86 -14.44 -4.00 12.30
N ARG A 87 -15.23 -2.94 12.42
CA ARG A 87 -16.14 -2.79 13.55
C ARG A 87 -17.30 -3.77 13.38
#